data_AF-A0A7L2NTG2-F1
#
_entry.id   AF-A0A7L2NTG2-F1
#
_cell.length_a   1.000
_cell.length_b   1.000
_cell.length_c   1.000
_cell.angle_alpha   90.00
_cell.angle_beta   90.00
_cell.angle_gamma   90.00
#
_symmetry.space_group_name_H-M   'P 1'
#
loop_
_entity.id
_entity.type
_entity.pdbx_description
1 polymer ?
#
loop_
_entity_poly.entity_id
_entity_poly.type
_entity_poly.pdbx_seq_one_letter_code
_entity_poly.pdbx_strand_id
1 'polypeptide(L)'
;GSIVYLGMMVGAFFWGGLADKVGRRQSLLICMSVNGFFAFLSSFVQGYGFFLFCRLFSGFGIGGAMPTVFSYFSEVLAREKRGEHLSWLCMFWMIGGIYASAMAWAIIPHYGWSFSMGSAYQFHSWRVFVIVCALPCVSSVVALTFMPESPRFLLEVGKHDEAWMILKQIHDTNMRARGQPEKVFTVTRIKTPKQIDELIEIESDTGTWYRRCFVRIRTELYGIWLTFMRCFNYPVKDNTIKLTAVWFTLSFGYYGLSVWFPDVIKHLQSDEYASRVKHFRNEEVSHFVFNFTLENQIHSNGEYINDRFVMMKFKSVTFEDSLFKNCVFEDITSLNTYFRNCTFVNTTFYNTDLEQYKFVDSELINCTFFHVRTGCQISFDDDYSAYWIYFVNFLGTLAVLPGNIVSALLMDRIGRLTMLGGSMVLSGISCFFLWFGTSESMMIGMLCLYNGLTISAWNSLDVITVELYPTDRR
;
A
#
# COMPACT_ATOMS: atom_id res chain seq x y z
N GLY A 1 -7.32 -5.92 -1.42
CA GLY A 1 -6.23 -5.55 -0.48
C GLY A 1 -5.98 -6.60 0.58
N SER A 2 -7.02 -7.12 1.23
CA SER A 2 -6.95 -7.94 2.45
C SER A 2 -6.07 -9.20 2.37
N ILE A 3 -5.90 -9.78 1.18
CA ILE A 3 -5.05 -10.97 0.98
C ILE A 3 -3.58 -10.71 1.33
N VAL A 4 -3.08 -9.48 1.16
CA VAL A 4 -1.71 -9.11 1.51
C VAL A 4 -1.52 -9.15 3.03
N TYR A 5 -2.49 -8.63 3.79
CA TYR A 5 -2.47 -8.69 5.26
C TYR A 5 -2.57 -10.13 5.79
N LEU A 6 -3.35 -10.99 5.13
CA LEU A 6 -3.37 -12.42 5.44
C LEU A 6 -1.99 -13.05 5.21
N GLY A 7 -1.34 -12.72 4.09
CA GLY A 7 0.04 -13.13 3.81
C GLY A 7 1.01 -12.65 4.88
N MET A 8 0.92 -11.38 5.28
CA MET A 8 1.77 -10.80 6.33
C MET A 8 1.60 -11.50 7.68
N MET A 9 0.37 -11.85 8.07
CA MET A 9 0.09 -12.58 9.31
C MET A 9 0.78 -13.94 9.34
N VAL A 10 0.63 -14.72 8.26
CA VAL A 10 1.25 -16.05 8.14
C VAL A 10 2.78 -15.92 8.03
N GLY A 11 3.25 -14.90 7.31
CA GLY A 11 4.67 -14.59 7.15
C GLY A 11 5.35 -14.23 8.45
N ALA A 12 4.75 -13.36 9.26
CA ALA A 12 5.32 -12.94 10.54
C ALA A 12 5.56 -14.12 11.49
N PHE A 13 4.62 -15.05 11.57
CA PHE A 13 4.75 -16.25 12.40
C PHE A 13 5.87 -17.18 11.90
N PHE A 14 5.92 -17.43 10.58
CA PHE A 14 6.90 -18.33 9.99
C PHE A 14 8.33 -17.77 10.02
N TRP A 15 8.49 -16.53 9.54
CA TRP A 15 9.81 -15.89 9.43
C TRP A 15 10.35 -15.44 10.78
N GLY A 16 9.50 -15.09 11.75
CA GLY A 16 9.93 -14.73 13.10
C GLY A 16 10.72 -15.87 13.75
N GLY A 17 10.18 -17.08 13.71
CA GLY A 17 10.87 -18.26 14.26
C GLY A 17 12.06 -18.72 13.41
N LEU A 18 11.99 -18.56 12.08
CA LEU A 18 13.11 -18.90 11.21
C LEU A 18 14.29 -17.93 11.38
N ALA A 19 14.02 -16.66 11.69
CA ALA A 19 15.04 -15.63 11.92
C ALA A 19 15.91 -15.92 13.15
N ASP A 20 15.37 -16.61 14.16
CA ASP A 20 16.12 -17.02 15.34
C ASP A 20 17.11 -18.15 15.04
N LYS A 21 16.79 -19.03 14.07
CA LYS A 21 17.58 -20.23 13.76
C LYS A 21 18.56 -20.07 12.60
N VAL A 22 18.10 -19.47 11.51
CA VAL A 22 18.88 -19.32 10.25
C VAL A 22 19.79 -18.09 10.31
N GLY A 23 19.48 -17.14 11.19
CA GLY A 23 20.15 -15.85 11.30
C GLY A 23 19.28 -14.71 10.81
N ARG A 24 19.51 -13.53 11.38
CA ARG A 24 18.71 -12.33 11.14
C ARG A 24 18.91 -11.80 9.72
N ARG A 25 20.15 -11.68 9.25
CA ARG A 25 20.44 -11.17 7.90
C ARG A 25 20.01 -12.16 6.83
N GLN A 26 20.25 -13.46 7.03
CA GLN A 26 19.83 -14.48 6.06
C GLN A 26 18.31 -14.55 5.94
N SER A 27 17.57 -14.52 7.06
CA SER A 27 16.10 -14.46 7.03
C SER A 27 15.61 -13.21 6.30
N LEU A 28 16.21 -12.05 6.58
CA LEU A 28 15.86 -10.79 5.93
C LEU A 28 16.10 -10.81 4.41
N LEU A 29 17.24 -11.37 3.96
CA LEU A 29 17.56 -11.55 2.54
C LEU A 29 16.52 -12.42 1.83
N ILE A 30 16.11 -13.54 2.44
CA ILE A 30 15.12 -14.44 1.83
C ILE A 30 13.75 -13.75 1.79
N CYS A 31 13.32 -13.11 2.88
CA CYS A 31 12.04 -12.37 2.93
C CYS A 31 11.94 -11.30 1.83
N MET A 32 12.98 -10.48 1.70
CA MET A 32 13.02 -9.40 0.70
C MET A 32 13.10 -9.96 -0.72
N SER A 33 13.84 -11.06 -0.94
CA SER A 33 13.92 -11.71 -2.25
C SER A 33 12.57 -12.31 -2.67
N VAL A 34 11.86 -12.98 -1.74
CA VAL A 34 10.50 -13.50 -1.96
C VAL A 34 9.55 -12.35 -2.29
N ASN A 35 9.57 -11.26 -1.51
CA ASN A 35 8.75 -10.10 -1.77
C ASN A 35 9.03 -9.48 -3.15
N GLY A 36 10.30 -9.21 -3.47
CA GLY A 36 10.70 -8.62 -4.75
C GLY A 36 10.33 -9.49 -5.95
N PHE A 37 10.59 -10.80 -5.88
CA PHE A 37 10.28 -11.74 -6.95
C PHE A 37 8.77 -11.84 -7.22
N PHE A 38 7.95 -12.04 -6.19
CA PHE A 38 6.50 -12.16 -6.37
C PHE A 38 5.83 -10.83 -6.68
N ALA A 39 6.36 -9.70 -6.19
CA ALA A 39 5.89 -8.38 -6.58
C ALA A 39 6.15 -8.11 -8.07
N PHE A 40 7.37 -8.38 -8.55
CA PHE A 40 7.71 -8.27 -9.97
C PHE A 40 6.85 -9.20 -10.82
N LEU A 41 6.73 -10.47 -10.44
CA LEU A 41 5.90 -11.45 -11.14
C LEU A 41 4.43 -10.99 -11.24
N SER A 42 3.88 -10.41 -10.16
CA SER A 42 2.49 -9.94 -10.14
C SER A 42 2.18 -8.89 -11.21
N SER A 43 3.18 -8.13 -11.66
CA SER A 43 3.02 -7.12 -12.71
C SER A 43 2.80 -7.72 -14.10
N PHE A 44 3.23 -8.96 -14.36
CA PHE A 44 3.06 -9.65 -15.64
C PHE A 44 1.85 -10.58 -15.70
N VAL A 45 1.25 -10.87 -14.54
CA VAL A 45 0.14 -11.82 -14.44
C VAL A 45 -1.18 -11.19 -14.89
N GLN A 46 -1.87 -11.84 -15.83
CA GLN A 46 -3.18 -11.41 -16.30
C GLN A 46 -4.36 -12.09 -15.60
N GLY A 47 -4.19 -13.34 -15.15
CA GLY A 47 -5.23 -14.06 -14.44
C GLY A 47 -5.43 -13.50 -13.03
N TYR A 48 -6.66 -13.11 -12.70
CA TYR A 48 -7.00 -12.54 -11.39
C TYR A 48 -6.60 -13.46 -10.22
N GLY A 49 -6.85 -14.77 -10.33
CA GLY A 49 -6.49 -15.73 -9.28
C GLY A 49 -4.98 -15.85 -9.06
N PHE A 50 -4.20 -15.93 -10.14
CA PHE A 50 -2.74 -16.01 -10.03
C PHE A 50 -2.12 -14.68 -9.57
N PHE A 51 -2.76 -13.55 -9.91
CA PHE A 51 -2.38 -12.23 -9.38
C PHE A 51 -2.57 -12.15 -7.86
N LEU A 52 -3.71 -12.62 -7.36
CA LEU A 52 -3.97 -12.72 -5.92
C LEU A 52 -2.97 -13.65 -5.21
N PHE A 53 -2.64 -14.79 -5.82
CA PHE A 53 -1.61 -15.70 -5.31
C PHE A 53 -0.25 -15.01 -5.18
N CYS A 54 0.20 -14.29 -6.21
CA CYS A 54 1.46 -13.53 -6.15
C CYS A 54 1.43 -12.47 -5.03
N ARG A 55 0.30 -11.79 -4.85
CA ARG A 55 0.12 -10.78 -3.78
C ARG A 55 0.14 -11.39 -2.38
N LEU A 56 -0.41 -12.60 -2.21
CA LEU A 56 -0.34 -13.35 -0.95
C LEU A 56 1.12 -13.65 -0.57
N PHE A 57 1.92 -14.17 -1.53
CA PHE A 57 3.32 -14.52 -1.30
C PHE A 57 4.23 -13.30 -1.14
N SER A 58 3.95 -12.20 -1.84
CA SER A 58 4.61 -10.92 -1.58
C SER A 58 4.31 -10.44 -0.15
N GLY A 59 3.05 -10.51 0.29
CA GLY A 59 2.65 -10.23 1.68
C GLY A 59 3.36 -11.12 2.70
N PHE A 60 3.52 -12.41 2.38
CA PHE A 60 4.27 -13.37 3.21
C PHE A 60 5.74 -12.94 3.43
N GLY A 61 6.41 -12.42 2.39
CA GLY A 61 7.76 -11.85 2.53
C GLY A 61 7.77 -10.57 3.38
N ILE A 62 6.81 -9.67 3.19
CA ILE A 62 6.70 -8.41 3.96
C ILE A 62 6.50 -8.70 5.46
N GLY A 63 5.64 -9.68 5.80
CA GLY A 63 5.36 -10.04 7.18
C GLY A 63 6.57 -10.50 7.98
N GLY A 64 7.54 -11.15 7.31
CA GLY A 64 8.80 -11.55 7.93
C GLY A 64 9.86 -10.47 7.97
N ALA A 65 9.90 -9.63 6.94
CA ALA A 65 10.88 -8.55 6.84
C ALA A 65 10.74 -7.55 7.99
N MET A 66 9.52 -7.09 8.29
CA MET A 66 9.29 -6.04 9.29
C MET A 66 9.87 -6.37 10.68
N PRO A 67 9.44 -7.46 11.37
CA PRO A 67 9.98 -7.78 12.69
C PRO A 67 11.49 -8.09 12.65
N THR A 68 11.96 -8.72 11.58
CA THR A 68 13.38 -9.10 11.46
C THR A 68 14.29 -7.87 11.34
N VAL A 69 13.89 -6.82 10.63
CA VAL A 69 14.66 -5.56 10.55
C VAL A 69 14.78 -4.90 11.92
N PHE A 70 13.67 -4.79 12.66
CA PHE A 70 13.68 -4.19 14.00
C PHE A 70 14.60 -4.95 14.95
N SER A 71 14.54 -6.28 14.95
CA SER A 71 15.43 -7.12 15.76
C SER A 71 16.89 -6.97 15.33
N TYR A 72 17.19 -7.14 14.03
CA TYR A 72 18.54 -7.02 13.47
C TYR A 72 19.19 -5.67 13.81
N PHE A 73 18.50 -4.57 13.48
CA PHE A 73 19.04 -3.23 13.69
C PHE A 73 19.31 -2.98 15.17
N SER A 74 18.38 -3.39 16.03
CA SER A 74 18.51 -3.17 17.47
C SER A 74 19.56 -4.04 18.18
N GLU A 75 20.05 -5.10 17.55
CA GLU A 75 21.16 -5.94 18.05
C GLU A 75 22.53 -5.36 17.67
N VAL A 76 22.59 -4.60 16.58
CA VAL A 76 23.81 -3.89 16.12
C VAL A 76 24.00 -2.56 16.88
N LEU A 77 22.93 -2.00 17.43
CA LEU A 77 22.94 -0.68 18.06
C LEU A 77 23.40 -0.69 19.52
N ALA A 78 24.11 0.38 19.90
CA ALA A 78 24.46 0.66 21.29
C ALA A 78 23.20 0.96 22.14
N ARG A 79 23.18 0.46 23.38
CA ARG A 79 22.03 0.55 24.29
C ARG A 79 21.58 1.99 24.57
N GLU A 80 22.51 2.94 24.61
CA GLU A 80 22.23 4.35 24.96
C GLU A 80 21.41 5.10 23.92
N LYS A 81 21.64 4.84 22.63
CA LYS A 81 20.99 5.56 21.50
C LYS A 81 20.02 4.69 20.72
N ARG A 82 19.68 3.51 21.25
CA ARG A 82 18.90 2.53 20.50
C ARG A 82 17.52 3.06 20.14
N GLY A 83 16.83 3.68 21.08
CA GLY A 83 15.50 4.23 20.87
C GLY A 83 15.46 5.29 19.78
N GLU A 84 16.36 6.28 19.84
CA GLU A 84 16.45 7.36 18.86
C GLU A 84 16.59 6.81 17.43
N HIS A 85 17.60 5.97 17.21
CA HIS A 85 17.85 5.38 15.90
C HIS A 85 16.76 4.43 15.42
N LEU A 86 16.07 3.75 16.35
CA LEU A 86 14.93 2.91 15.99
C LEU A 86 13.73 3.75 15.53
N SER A 87 13.54 4.95 16.10
CA SER A 87 12.58 5.94 15.58
C SER A 87 12.98 6.44 14.20
N TRP A 88 14.27 6.73 13.97
CA TRP A 88 14.78 7.08 12.63
C TRP A 88 14.51 5.96 11.61
N LEU A 89 14.61 4.68 12.01
CA LEU A 89 14.28 3.54 11.17
C LEU A 89 12.80 3.55 10.74
N CYS A 90 11.87 3.86 11.66
CA CYS A 90 10.44 3.94 11.36
C CYS A 90 10.12 5.02 10.31
N MET A 91 10.97 6.04 10.16
CA MET A 91 10.79 7.05 9.12
C MET A 91 10.92 6.50 7.70
N PHE A 92 11.71 5.45 7.49
CA PHE A 92 11.85 4.85 6.17
C PHE A 92 10.55 4.20 5.68
N TRP A 93 9.70 3.71 6.57
CA TRP A 93 8.35 3.26 6.19
C TRP A 93 7.54 4.42 5.59
N MET A 94 7.59 5.59 6.23
CA MET A 94 6.83 6.76 5.78
C MET A 94 7.38 7.35 4.48
N ILE A 95 8.70 7.40 4.35
CA ILE A 95 9.36 7.78 3.08
C ILE A 95 8.94 6.81 1.98
N GLY A 96 8.86 5.50 2.28
CA GLY A 96 8.34 4.49 1.36
C GLY A 96 6.88 4.73 0.98
N GLY A 97 6.03 5.11 1.93
CA GLY A 97 4.63 5.50 1.68
C GLY A 97 4.50 6.73 0.78
N ILE A 98 5.29 7.77 1.04
CA ILE A 98 5.34 8.98 0.20
C ILE A 98 5.84 8.64 -1.20
N TYR A 99 6.90 7.84 -1.31
CA TYR A 99 7.40 7.35 -2.60
C TYR A 99 6.34 6.58 -3.36
N ALA A 100 5.63 5.66 -2.71
CA ALA A 100 4.56 4.88 -3.34
C ALA A 100 3.40 5.79 -3.80
N SER A 101 2.91 6.71 -2.95
CA SER A 101 1.84 7.64 -3.33
C SER A 101 2.28 8.61 -4.44
N ALA A 102 3.51 9.11 -4.40
CA ALA A 102 4.07 9.99 -5.43
C ALA A 102 4.22 9.27 -6.78
N MET A 103 4.72 8.02 -6.77
CA MET A 103 4.82 7.21 -7.99
C MET A 103 3.44 6.79 -8.52
N ALA A 104 2.48 6.50 -7.65
CA ALA A 104 1.10 6.24 -8.05
C ALA A 104 0.50 7.46 -8.76
N TRP A 105 0.66 8.65 -8.17
CA TRP A 105 0.22 9.91 -8.74
C TRP A 105 0.95 10.29 -10.04
N ALA A 106 2.24 9.95 -10.19
CA ALA A 106 3.01 10.27 -11.39
C ALA A 106 2.84 9.27 -12.55
N ILE A 107 2.48 8.02 -12.28
CA ILE A 107 2.45 6.95 -13.30
C ILE A 107 1.02 6.61 -13.73
N ILE A 108 0.08 6.51 -12.79
CA ILE A 108 -1.25 5.99 -13.06
C ILE A 108 -2.11 6.95 -13.91
N PRO A 109 -2.20 8.26 -13.62
CA PRO A 109 -3.04 9.18 -14.38
C PRO A 109 -2.42 9.62 -15.73
N HIS A 110 -1.15 9.30 -16.00
CA HIS A 110 -0.50 9.68 -17.25
C HIS A 110 -0.53 8.53 -18.27
N TYR A 111 -1.22 8.74 -19.39
CA TYR A 111 -1.58 7.75 -20.42
C TYR A 111 -0.43 7.20 -21.28
N GLY A 112 0.82 7.62 -21.07
CA GLY A 112 1.94 7.23 -21.94
C GLY A 112 2.49 5.81 -21.73
N TRP A 113 2.05 5.12 -20.67
CA TRP A 113 2.66 3.87 -20.21
C TRP A 113 1.84 2.61 -20.52
N SER A 114 0.67 2.74 -21.14
CA SER A 114 -0.14 1.61 -21.55
C SER A 114 0.21 1.17 -22.98
N PHE A 115 0.59 -0.10 -23.13
CA PHE A 115 0.88 -0.71 -24.42
C PHE A 115 0.09 -2.01 -24.55
N SER A 116 -0.60 -2.18 -25.67
CA SER A 116 -1.29 -3.42 -26.00
C SER A 116 -0.45 -4.19 -27.02
N MET A 117 0.06 -5.35 -26.63
CA MET A 117 0.72 -6.26 -27.55
C MET A 117 -0.33 -7.25 -28.09
N GLY A 118 -0.99 -6.88 -29.18
CA GLY A 118 -2.07 -7.65 -29.81
C GLY A 118 -3.37 -7.69 -28.98
N SER A 119 -4.22 -8.70 -29.25
CA SER A 119 -5.52 -8.91 -28.58
C SER A 119 -5.42 -9.60 -27.21
N ALA A 120 -4.27 -10.20 -26.88
CA ALA A 120 -4.12 -11.05 -25.71
C ALA A 120 -3.38 -10.37 -24.54
N TYR A 121 -2.57 -9.34 -24.80
CA TYR A 121 -1.75 -8.71 -23.76
C TYR A 121 -1.93 -7.20 -23.63
N GLN A 122 -2.77 -6.80 -22.67
CA GLN A 122 -2.97 -5.41 -22.28
C GLN A 122 -2.13 -5.06 -21.05
N PHE A 123 -1.14 -4.19 -21.25
CA PHE A 123 -0.31 -3.67 -20.18
C PHE A 123 -0.83 -2.29 -19.75
N HIS A 124 -1.44 -2.23 -18.57
CA HIS A 124 -1.96 -0.98 -18.01
C HIS A 124 -0.93 -0.26 -17.14
N SER A 125 -1.06 1.06 -16.97
CA SER A 125 -0.15 1.92 -16.20
C SER A 125 0.06 1.46 -14.75
N TRP A 126 -0.94 0.84 -14.12
CA TRP A 126 -0.80 0.31 -12.76
C TRP A 126 0.22 -0.84 -12.64
N ARG A 127 0.49 -1.57 -13.72
CA ARG A 127 1.52 -2.63 -13.73
C ARG A 127 2.93 -2.04 -13.68
N VAL A 128 3.16 -0.93 -14.38
CA VAL A 128 4.40 -0.14 -14.29
C VAL A 128 4.61 0.36 -12.87
N PHE A 129 3.56 0.90 -12.24
CA PHE A 129 3.61 1.32 -10.84
C PHE A 129 4.10 0.20 -9.91
N VAL A 130 3.58 -1.03 -10.06
CA VAL A 130 4.03 -2.19 -9.25
C VAL A 130 5.51 -2.51 -9.47
N ILE A 131 6.01 -2.42 -10.70
CA ILE A 131 7.44 -2.64 -11.00
C ILE A 131 8.30 -1.57 -10.34
N VAL A 132 7.92 -0.29 -10.46
CA VAL A 132 8.64 0.85 -9.86
C VAL A 132 8.66 0.75 -8.34
N CYS A 133 7.60 0.23 -7.71
CA CYS A 133 7.57 -0.06 -6.28
C CYS A 133 8.44 -1.25 -5.87
N ALA A 134 8.78 -2.16 -6.78
CA ALA A 134 9.66 -3.29 -6.49
C ALA A 134 11.16 -2.89 -6.48
N LEU A 135 11.54 -1.80 -7.15
CA LEU A 135 12.94 -1.35 -7.27
C LEU A 135 13.64 -1.12 -5.91
N PRO A 136 13.05 -0.43 -4.91
CA PRO A 136 13.67 -0.27 -3.60
C PRO A 136 13.88 -1.60 -2.85
N CYS A 137 13.04 -2.60 -3.13
CA CYS A 137 13.21 -3.92 -2.54
C CYS A 137 14.44 -4.64 -3.12
N VAL A 138 14.63 -4.56 -4.45
CA VAL A 138 15.82 -5.11 -5.13
C VAL A 138 17.10 -4.42 -4.65
N SER A 139 17.09 -3.09 -4.53
CA SER A 139 18.26 -2.35 -4.01
C SER A 139 18.57 -2.73 -2.56
N SER A 140 17.54 -2.96 -1.74
CA SER A 140 17.70 -3.41 -0.35
C SER A 140 18.32 -4.81 -0.27
N VAL A 141 17.93 -5.75 -1.14
CA VAL A 141 18.56 -7.09 -1.21
C VAL A 141 20.05 -6.95 -1.50
N VAL A 142 20.42 -6.13 -2.50
CA VAL A 142 21.83 -5.88 -2.83
C VAL A 142 22.57 -5.26 -1.65
N ALA A 143 22.02 -4.23 -1.01
CA ALA A 143 22.64 -3.58 0.15
C ALA A 143 22.87 -4.55 1.33
N LEU A 144 21.92 -5.45 1.58
CA LEU A 144 22.02 -6.45 2.66
C LEU A 144 23.08 -7.53 2.42
N THR A 145 23.47 -7.77 1.16
CA THR A 145 24.59 -8.68 0.88
C THR A 145 25.92 -8.17 1.45
N PHE A 146 26.10 -6.84 1.57
CA PHE A 146 27.31 -6.22 2.11
C PHE A 146 27.30 -6.06 3.63
N MET A 147 26.15 -6.22 4.29
CA MET A 147 26.04 -6.09 5.74
C MET A 147 26.51 -7.37 6.46
N PRO A 148 27.12 -7.26 7.65
CA PRO A 148 27.50 -8.42 8.46
C PRO A 148 26.27 -9.09 9.10
N GLU A 149 26.45 -10.29 9.66
CA GLU A 149 25.42 -10.95 10.47
C GLU A 149 25.33 -10.29 11.86
N SER A 150 24.21 -10.49 12.57
CA SER A 150 24.08 -9.97 13.94
C SER A 150 25.17 -10.56 14.85
N PRO A 151 25.95 -9.75 15.59
CA PRO A 151 26.96 -10.24 16.51
C PRO A 151 26.39 -11.14 17.60
N ARG A 152 25.15 -10.86 17.99
CA ARG A 152 24.46 -11.65 19.01
C ARG A 152 24.13 -13.05 18.49
N PHE A 153 23.55 -13.15 17.30
CA PHE A 153 23.24 -14.44 16.67
C PHE A 153 24.51 -15.30 16.55
N LEU A 154 25.63 -14.69 16.16
CA LEU A 154 26.92 -15.40 16.08
C LEU A 154 27.41 -15.92 17.44
N LEU A 155 27.19 -15.17 18.53
CA LEU A 155 27.49 -15.65 19.89
C LEU A 155 26.55 -16.79 20.32
N GLU A 156 25.29 -16.77 19.90
CA GLU A 156 24.31 -17.83 20.19
C GLU A 156 24.61 -19.12 19.42
N VAL A 157 25.14 -19.01 18.19
CA VAL A 157 25.59 -20.14 17.36
C VAL A 157 26.97 -20.69 17.80
N GLY A 158 27.67 -20.00 18.71
CA GLY A 158 29.00 -20.39 19.18
C GLY A 158 30.16 -19.92 18.29
N LYS A 159 29.91 -19.08 17.29
CA LYS A 159 30.92 -18.46 16.41
C LYS A 159 31.53 -17.22 17.06
N HIS A 160 32.29 -17.43 18.13
CA HIS A 160 32.84 -16.34 18.95
C HIS A 160 33.81 -15.42 18.20
N ASP A 161 34.64 -15.96 17.29
CA ASP A 161 35.64 -15.18 16.55
C ASP A 161 34.99 -14.21 15.55
N GLU A 162 34.01 -14.69 14.78
CA GLU A 162 33.24 -13.86 13.84
C GLU A 162 32.48 -12.75 14.58
N ALA A 163 31.84 -13.09 15.71
CA ALA A 163 31.14 -12.13 16.55
C ALA A 163 32.10 -11.04 17.09
N TRP A 164 33.31 -11.45 17.51
CA TRP A 164 34.32 -10.54 18.03
C TRP A 164 34.82 -9.58 16.94
N MET A 165 35.06 -10.07 15.72
CA MET A 165 35.49 -9.23 14.60
C MET A 165 34.45 -8.14 14.28
N ILE A 166 33.16 -8.50 14.24
CA ILE A 166 32.09 -7.53 13.94
C ILE A 166 31.92 -6.53 15.08
N LEU A 167 31.97 -6.98 16.34
CA LEU A 167 31.91 -6.07 17.49
C LEU A 167 33.10 -5.09 17.51
N LYS A 168 34.29 -5.56 17.18
CA LYS A 168 35.48 -4.71 17.03
C LYS A 168 35.27 -3.69 15.92
N GLN A 169 34.79 -4.11 14.75
CA GLN A 169 34.48 -3.19 13.65
C GLN A 169 33.47 -2.11 14.04
N ILE A 170 32.39 -2.48 14.76
CA ILE A 170 31.39 -1.53 15.27
C ILE A 170 32.02 -0.56 16.28
N HIS A 171 32.83 -1.07 17.21
CA HIS A 171 33.53 -0.27 18.22
C HIS A 171 34.50 0.73 17.58
N ASP A 172 35.36 0.28 16.68
CA ASP A 172 36.36 1.10 15.98
C ASP A 172 35.66 2.20 15.16
N THR A 173 34.56 1.86 14.48
CA THR A 173 33.73 2.84 13.74
C THR A 173 33.12 3.89 14.67
N ASN A 174 32.58 3.47 15.82
CA ASN A 174 31.99 4.37 16.81
C ASN A 174 33.04 5.28 17.48
N MET A 175 34.24 4.76 17.77
CA MET A 175 35.35 5.54 18.32
C MET A 175 35.86 6.57 17.31
N ARG A 176 36.02 6.17 16.04
CA ARG A 176 36.40 7.05 14.94
C ARG A 176 35.40 8.18 14.73
N ALA A 177 34.10 7.89 14.81
CA ALA A 177 33.04 8.90 14.73
C ALA A 177 33.04 9.88 15.91
N ARG A 178 33.47 9.45 17.10
CA ARG A 178 33.60 10.31 18.30
C ARG A 178 34.92 11.08 18.38
N GLY A 179 35.88 10.83 17.48
CA GLY A 179 37.21 11.47 17.50
C GLY A 179 38.06 11.11 18.72
N GLN A 180 37.76 10.01 19.41
CA GLN A 180 38.52 9.53 20.57
C GLN A 180 39.56 8.49 20.12
N PRO A 181 40.74 8.41 20.77
CA PRO A 181 41.73 7.39 20.43
C PRO A 181 41.17 5.98 20.64
N GLU A 182 41.57 5.04 19.78
CA GLU A 182 41.16 3.63 19.83
C GLU A 182 41.46 3.04 21.21
N LYS A 183 40.43 2.92 22.07
CA LYS A 183 40.54 2.15 23.31
C LYS A 183 40.40 0.68 22.96
N VAL A 184 41.31 -0.15 23.48
CA VAL A 184 41.29 -1.61 23.31
C VAL A 184 39.91 -2.15 23.69
N PHE A 185 39.27 -2.83 22.74
CA PHE A 185 37.99 -3.48 22.98
C PHE A 185 38.17 -4.66 23.94
N THR A 186 37.83 -4.48 25.22
CA THR A 186 37.92 -5.53 26.24
C THR A 186 36.54 -6.06 26.60
N VAL A 187 36.32 -7.36 26.39
CA VAL A 187 35.07 -8.03 26.80
C VAL A 187 35.28 -8.64 28.18
N THR A 188 34.56 -8.15 29.19
CA THR A 188 34.70 -8.63 30.58
C THR A 188 33.79 -9.82 30.90
N ARG A 189 32.63 -9.97 30.24
CA ARG A 189 31.70 -11.06 30.51
C ARG A 189 30.76 -11.31 29.33
N ILE A 190 30.81 -12.51 28.76
CA ILE A 190 29.84 -12.98 27.77
C ILE A 190 28.85 -13.90 28.50
N LYS A 191 27.55 -13.57 28.43
CA LYS A 191 26.47 -14.49 28.84
C LYS A 191 25.95 -15.17 27.59
N THR A 192 26.34 -16.43 27.37
CA THR A 192 25.75 -17.25 26.31
C THR A 192 24.44 -17.86 26.82
N PRO A 193 23.33 -17.75 26.08
CA PRO A 193 22.16 -18.55 26.37
C PRO A 193 22.49 -20.03 26.15
N LYS A 194 22.03 -20.91 27.05
CA LYS A 194 22.24 -22.35 26.93
C LYS A 194 21.47 -22.88 25.71
N GLN A 195 22.20 -23.51 24.79
CA GLN A 195 21.66 -24.15 23.60
C GLN A 195 20.91 -25.43 24.00
N ILE A 196 19.67 -25.62 23.52
CA ILE A 196 18.82 -26.80 23.80
C ILE A 196 18.79 -27.75 22.58
N ASP A 197 19.80 -27.70 21.71
CA ASP A 197 19.75 -28.43 20.43
C ASP A 197 20.24 -29.88 20.49
N GLU A 198 20.72 -30.38 21.63
CA GLU A 198 21.23 -31.76 21.74
C GLU A 198 20.16 -32.88 21.68
N LEU A 199 18.85 -32.56 21.72
CA LEU A 199 17.81 -33.60 21.78
C LEU A 199 17.21 -34.04 20.42
N ILE A 200 17.54 -33.39 19.30
CA ILE A 200 16.86 -33.65 18.01
C ILE A 200 17.72 -34.49 17.04
N GLU A 201 19.02 -34.66 17.29
CA GLU A 201 19.89 -35.45 16.39
C GLU A 201 19.67 -36.97 16.45
N ILE A 202 19.03 -37.50 17.48
CA ILE A 202 19.01 -38.96 17.75
C ILE A 202 17.93 -39.73 16.95
N GLU A 203 16.92 -39.07 16.36
CA GLU A 203 15.80 -39.76 15.69
C GLU A 203 15.83 -39.68 14.14
N SER A 204 16.93 -39.16 13.56
CA SER A 204 16.98 -38.73 12.15
C SER A 204 17.45 -39.78 11.12
N ASP A 205 17.89 -40.97 11.54
CA ASP A 205 18.64 -41.87 10.66
C ASP A 205 17.82 -42.89 9.83
N THR A 206 16.51 -43.06 10.03
CA THR A 206 15.77 -44.23 9.49
C THR A 206 14.62 -43.98 8.50
N GLY A 207 14.48 -42.77 7.91
CA GLY A 207 13.33 -42.44 7.03
C GLY A 207 13.65 -41.95 5.59
N THR A 208 12.69 -42.11 4.67
CA THR A 208 12.67 -41.54 3.29
C THR A 208 12.68 -39.99 3.29
N TRP A 209 13.20 -39.36 2.24
CA TRP A 209 13.48 -37.90 2.22
C TRP A 209 12.24 -37.00 2.44
N TYR A 210 11.08 -37.35 1.88
CA TYR A 210 9.84 -36.60 2.10
C TYR A 210 9.38 -36.66 3.56
N ARG A 211 9.53 -37.83 4.21
CA ARG A 211 9.23 -37.99 5.65
C ARG A 211 10.20 -37.16 6.50
N ARG A 212 11.49 -37.11 6.14
CA ARG A 212 12.47 -36.25 6.82
C ARG A 212 12.09 -34.78 6.70
N CYS A 213 11.71 -34.33 5.50
CA CYS A 213 11.28 -32.95 5.27
C CYS A 213 10.03 -32.61 6.11
N PHE A 214 9.03 -33.49 6.12
CA PHE A 214 7.81 -33.28 6.89
C PHE A 214 8.06 -33.26 8.41
N VAL A 215 8.86 -34.20 8.92
CA VAL A 215 9.26 -34.23 10.34
C VAL A 215 10.04 -32.96 10.69
N ARG A 216 10.99 -32.54 9.86
CA ARG A 216 11.76 -31.31 10.08
C ARG A 216 10.85 -30.09 10.12
N ILE A 217 9.97 -29.89 9.13
CA ILE A 217 9.00 -28.79 9.13
C ILE A 217 8.11 -28.82 10.37
N ARG A 218 7.62 -30.01 10.78
CA ARG A 218 6.77 -30.15 11.96
C ARG A 218 7.51 -29.81 13.26
N THR A 219 8.74 -30.30 13.42
CA THR A 219 9.57 -30.02 14.60
C THR A 219 9.96 -28.55 14.66
N GLU A 220 10.26 -27.95 13.50
CA GLU A 220 10.52 -26.51 13.37
C GLU A 220 9.29 -25.70 13.79
N LEU A 221 8.11 -25.96 13.20
CA LEU A 221 6.85 -25.29 13.57
C LEU A 221 6.51 -25.47 15.05
N TYR A 222 6.76 -26.65 15.62
CA TYR A 222 6.57 -26.91 17.04
C TYR A 222 7.51 -26.06 17.91
N GLY A 223 8.78 -25.90 17.50
CA GLY A 223 9.73 -25.01 18.15
C GLY A 223 9.29 -23.55 18.12
N ILE A 224 8.83 -23.06 16.96
CA ILE A 224 8.28 -21.70 16.80
C ILE A 224 7.07 -21.50 17.72
N TRP A 225 6.16 -22.47 17.75
CA TRP A 225 4.98 -22.45 18.61
C TRP A 225 5.34 -22.40 20.10
N LEU A 226 6.36 -23.15 20.51
CA LEU A 226 6.86 -23.13 21.88
C LEU A 226 7.41 -21.75 22.26
N THR A 227 8.18 -21.12 21.37
CA THR A 227 8.69 -19.75 21.56
C THR A 227 7.56 -18.74 21.66
N PHE A 228 6.55 -18.84 20.80
CA PHE A 228 5.35 -18.01 20.87
C PHE A 228 4.63 -18.15 22.22
N MET A 229 4.44 -19.38 22.70
CA MET A 229 3.83 -19.63 24.00
C MET A 229 4.65 -19.08 25.18
N ARG A 230 5.99 -18.96 25.05
CA ARG A 230 6.82 -18.34 26.09
C ARG A 230 6.52 -16.85 26.30
N CYS A 231 5.99 -16.14 25.31
CA CYS A 231 5.56 -14.75 25.46
C CYS A 231 4.36 -14.60 26.42
N PHE A 232 3.56 -15.66 26.59
CA PHE A 232 2.43 -15.69 27.52
C PHE A 232 2.79 -16.19 28.92
N ASN A 233 4.06 -16.52 29.18
CA ASN A 233 4.53 -16.91 30.50
C ASN A 233 4.92 -15.69 31.36
N TYR A 234 4.81 -15.83 32.68
CA TYR A 234 5.30 -14.84 33.64
C TYR A 234 6.82 -14.64 33.46
N PRO A 235 7.38 -13.41 33.55
CA PRO A 235 6.77 -12.13 33.95
C PRO A 235 6.24 -11.24 32.80
N VAL A 236 6.44 -11.62 31.53
CA VAL A 236 6.12 -10.77 30.35
C VAL A 236 4.66 -10.85 29.89
N LYS A 237 3.87 -11.76 30.45
CA LYS A 237 2.47 -11.98 30.09
C LYS A 237 1.62 -10.70 30.10
N ASP A 238 1.64 -9.95 31.20
CA ASP A 238 0.77 -8.77 31.37
C ASP A 238 1.11 -7.67 30.36
N ASN A 239 2.41 -7.50 30.12
CA ASN A 239 2.95 -6.58 29.14
C ASN A 239 2.51 -6.98 27.72
N THR A 240 2.58 -8.27 27.38
CA THR A 240 2.17 -8.82 26.08
C THR A 240 0.68 -8.62 25.81
N ILE A 241 -0.18 -8.85 26.82
CA ILE A 241 -1.64 -8.67 26.69
C ILE A 241 -1.98 -7.19 26.46
N LYS A 242 -1.40 -6.29 27.26
CA LYS A 242 -1.61 -4.84 27.11
C LYS A 242 -1.14 -4.35 25.75
N LEU A 243 0.05 -4.77 25.32
CA LEU A 243 0.62 -4.37 24.04
C LEU A 243 -0.22 -4.89 22.86
N THR A 244 -0.69 -6.14 22.92
CA THR A 244 -1.60 -6.71 21.91
C THR A 244 -2.89 -5.91 21.79
N ALA A 245 -3.49 -5.51 22.91
CA ALA A 245 -4.71 -4.68 22.90
C ALA A 245 -4.47 -3.31 22.26
N VAL A 246 -3.34 -2.65 22.59
CA VAL A 246 -2.96 -1.36 21.99
C VAL A 246 -2.69 -1.50 20.48
N TRP A 247 -1.92 -2.51 20.06
CA TRP A 247 -1.69 -2.82 18.65
C TRP A 247 -2.98 -3.05 17.88
N PHE A 248 -3.90 -3.84 18.44
CA PHE A 248 -5.17 -4.15 17.81
C PHE A 248 -6.03 -2.89 17.62
N THR A 249 -6.21 -2.12 18.69
CA THR A 249 -7.03 -0.88 18.67
C THR A 249 -6.45 0.20 17.77
N LEU A 250 -5.12 0.40 17.79
CA LEU A 250 -4.45 1.36 16.92
C LEU A 250 -4.53 0.93 15.44
N SER A 251 -4.32 -0.36 15.16
CA SER A 251 -4.43 -0.93 13.80
C SER A 251 -5.85 -0.79 13.26
N PHE A 252 -6.86 -1.10 14.07
CA PHE A 252 -8.26 -0.99 13.70
C PHE A 252 -8.63 0.44 13.31
N GLY A 253 -8.22 1.43 14.13
CA GLY A 253 -8.48 2.84 13.84
C GLY A 253 -7.77 3.32 12.57
N TYR A 254 -6.46 3.09 12.48
CA TYR A 254 -5.65 3.63 11.39
C TYR A 254 -5.98 3.00 10.03
N TYR A 255 -6.01 1.66 9.94
CA TYR A 255 -6.33 0.98 8.68
C TYR A 255 -7.82 1.08 8.32
N GLY A 256 -8.72 1.14 9.30
CA GLY A 256 -10.14 1.35 9.05
C GLY A 256 -10.43 2.72 8.45
N LEU A 257 -9.90 3.78 9.07
CA LEU A 257 -10.12 5.15 8.58
C LEU A 257 -9.40 5.40 7.25
N SER A 258 -8.19 4.90 7.05
CA SER A 258 -7.47 5.08 5.77
C SER A 258 -8.20 4.48 4.55
N VAL A 259 -9.01 3.43 4.73
CA VAL A 259 -9.89 2.90 3.68
C VAL A 259 -11.17 3.73 3.55
N TRP A 260 -11.74 4.17 4.67
CA TRP A 260 -12.99 4.94 4.70
C TRP A 260 -12.85 6.34 4.08
N PHE A 261 -11.72 7.02 4.30
CA PHE A 261 -11.52 8.40 3.84
C PHE A 261 -11.68 8.61 2.33
N PRO A 262 -10.98 7.85 1.45
CA PRO A 262 -11.15 7.99 0.00
C PRO A 262 -12.59 7.70 -0.46
N ASP A 263 -13.27 6.73 0.16
CA ASP A 263 -14.64 6.38 -0.20
C ASP A 263 -15.62 7.51 0.13
N VAL A 264 -15.47 8.16 1.30
CA VAL A 264 -16.30 9.32 1.66
C VAL A 264 -16.02 10.53 0.77
N ILE A 265 -14.75 10.83 0.50
CA ILE A 265 -14.38 11.93 -0.41
C ILE A 265 -14.98 11.69 -1.80
N LYS A 266 -14.87 10.46 -2.31
CA LYS A 266 -15.48 10.07 -3.58
C LYS A 266 -17.00 10.24 -3.56
N HIS A 267 -17.66 9.89 -2.46
CA HIS A 267 -19.10 10.07 -2.32
C HIS A 267 -19.49 11.55 -2.33
N LEU A 268 -18.80 12.40 -1.56
CA LEU A 268 -19.04 13.85 -1.54
C LEU A 268 -18.80 14.50 -2.91
N GLN A 269 -17.75 14.09 -3.62
CA GLN A 269 -17.48 14.55 -4.99
C GLN A 269 -18.60 14.12 -5.96
N SER A 270 -19.13 12.91 -5.81
CA SER A 270 -20.25 12.42 -6.61
C SER A 270 -21.52 13.24 -6.37
N ASP A 271 -21.82 13.56 -5.11
CA ASP A 271 -22.99 14.36 -4.74
C ASP A 271 -22.85 15.81 -5.24
N GLU A 272 -21.67 16.41 -5.12
CA GLU A 272 -21.39 17.73 -5.66
C GLU A 272 -21.48 17.74 -7.20
N TYR A 273 -20.97 16.71 -7.86
CA TYR A 273 -21.10 16.54 -9.31
C TYR A 273 -22.58 16.45 -9.73
N ALA A 274 -23.38 15.63 -9.03
CA ALA A 274 -24.82 15.52 -9.29
C ALA A 274 -25.58 16.84 -9.04
N SER A 275 -25.17 17.63 -8.05
CA SER A 275 -25.80 18.93 -7.77
C SER A 275 -25.56 19.99 -8.87
N ARG A 276 -24.49 19.83 -9.67
CA ARG A 276 -24.09 20.75 -10.74
C ARG A 276 -24.62 20.35 -12.13
N VAL A 277 -25.54 19.39 -12.19
CA VAL A 277 -26.16 18.95 -13.45
C VAL A 277 -26.89 20.12 -14.10
N LYS A 278 -26.60 20.39 -15.38
CA LYS A 278 -27.30 21.41 -16.16
C LYS A 278 -28.48 20.77 -16.87
N HIS A 279 -29.68 21.32 -16.66
CA HIS A 279 -30.88 20.88 -17.35
C HIS A 279 -31.21 21.83 -18.48
N PHE A 280 -31.27 21.29 -19.70
CA PHE A 280 -31.73 22.00 -20.88
C PHE A 280 -33.06 21.39 -21.31
N ARG A 281 -34.06 22.23 -21.58
CA ARG A 281 -35.42 21.79 -21.91
C ARG A 281 -35.95 22.52 -23.13
N ASN A 282 -36.61 21.78 -24.01
CA ASN A 282 -37.26 22.33 -25.21
C ASN A 282 -36.28 23.14 -26.08
N GLU A 283 -35.07 22.60 -26.27
CA GLU A 283 -34.09 23.22 -27.16
C GLU A 283 -34.42 22.88 -28.60
N GLU A 284 -34.55 23.89 -29.45
CA GLU A 284 -34.66 23.70 -30.89
C GLU A 284 -33.37 24.23 -31.52
N VAL A 285 -32.53 23.30 -31.97
CA VAL A 285 -31.27 23.61 -32.65
C VAL A 285 -31.38 23.13 -34.09
N SER A 286 -30.98 23.99 -35.01
CA SER A 286 -30.92 23.62 -36.41
C SER A 286 -29.72 24.20 -37.11
N HIS A 287 -29.17 23.44 -38.06
CA HIS A 287 -28.03 23.81 -38.88
C HIS A 287 -26.77 24.21 -38.10
N PHE A 288 -26.53 23.59 -36.94
CA PHE A 288 -25.39 23.87 -36.09
C PHE A 288 -24.33 22.77 -36.13
N VAL A 289 -23.07 23.16 -35.97
CA VAL A 289 -21.94 22.23 -35.85
C VAL A 289 -21.40 22.30 -34.42
N PHE A 290 -21.66 21.25 -33.66
CA PHE A 290 -21.14 21.09 -32.32
C PHE A 290 -19.70 20.54 -32.37
N ASN A 291 -18.76 21.27 -31.77
CA ASN A 291 -17.32 20.94 -31.77
C ASN A 291 -16.67 21.09 -30.37
N PHE A 292 -17.47 21.08 -29.31
CA PHE A 292 -17.02 21.24 -27.92
C PHE A 292 -17.46 20.06 -27.05
N THR A 293 -16.87 19.90 -25.87
CA THR A 293 -17.20 18.81 -24.95
C THR A 293 -18.47 19.12 -24.16
N LEU A 294 -19.38 18.15 -24.04
CA LEU A 294 -20.56 18.24 -23.19
C LEU A 294 -20.32 17.42 -21.92
N GLU A 295 -20.46 18.07 -20.78
CA GLU A 295 -20.24 17.46 -19.48
C GLU A 295 -21.38 17.77 -18.51
N ASN A 296 -21.91 16.71 -17.89
CA ASN A 296 -22.90 16.78 -16.81
C ASN A 296 -24.19 17.52 -17.18
N GLN A 297 -24.82 17.11 -18.28
CA GLN A 297 -25.98 17.79 -18.86
C GLN A 297 -27.12 16.80 -19.12
N ILE A 298 -28.34 17.24 -18.88
CA ILE A 298 -29.55 16.52 -19.25
C ILE A 298 -30.35 17.40 -20.19
N HIS A 299 -30.55 16.92 -21.42
CA HIS A 299 -31.35 17.58 -22.44
C HIS A 299 -32.68 16.84 -22.55
N SER A 300 -33.80 17.54 -22.29
CA SER A 300 -35.15 16.96 -22.34
C SER A 300 -35.99 17.66 -23.41
N ASN A 301 -36.75 16.89 -24.20
CA ASN A 301 -37.62 17.40 -25.27
C ASN A 301 -36.88 18.29 -26.29
N GLY A 302 -35.63 17.94 -26.63
CA GLY A 302 -34.87 18.69 -27.62
C GLY A 302 -35.18 18.28 -29.05
N GLU A 303 -35.20 19.23 -29.98
CA GLU A 303 -35.29 18.99 -31.42
C GLU A 303 -34.00 19.47 -32.10
N TYR A 304 -33.27 18.52 -32.70
CA TYR A 304 -32.00 18.73 -33.39
C TYR A 304 -32.19 18.41 -34.88
N ILE A 305 -32.07 19.43 -35.75
CA ILE A 305 -32.44 19.32 -37.17
C ILE A 305 -31.28 19.78 -38.06
N ASN A 306 -30.79 18.86 -38.90
CA ASN A 306 -29.67 19.10 -39.81
C ASN A 306 -28.37 19.51 -39.09
N ASP A 307 -28.14 18.99 -37.88
CA ASP A 307 -26.97 19.31 -37.06
C ASP A 307 -25.81 18.32 -37.26
N ARG A 308 -24.59 18.76 -36.96
CA ARG A 308 -23.38 17.93 -36.99
C ARG A 308 -22.66 17.96 -35.64
N PHE A 309 -22.40 16.79 -35.09
CA PHE A 309 -21.63 16.58 -33.87
C PHE A 309 -20.26 16.01 -34.28
N VAL A 310 -19.21 16.82 -34.21
CA VAL A 310 -17.89 16.48 -34.78
C VAL A 310 -16.81 16.60 -33.72
N MET A 311 -16.01 15.54 -33.55
CA MET A 311 -14.87 15.49 -32.62
C MET A 311 -15.25 15.84 -31.17
N MET A 312 -16.45 15.45 -30.75
CA MET A 312 -16.99 15.76 -29.43
C MET A 312 -16.76 14.65 -28.41
N LYS A 313 -16.74 15.04 -27.13
CA LYS A 313 -16.76 14.11 -26.00
C LYS A 313 -18.01 14.35 -25.17
N PHE A 314 -18.74 13.28 -24.88
CA PHE A 314 -19.90 13.29 -23.98
C PHE A 314 -19.51 12.65 -22.64
N LYS A 315 -19.66 13.39 -21.55
CA LYS A 315 -19.39 12.93 -20.18
C LYS A 315 -20.64 13.09 -19.32
N SER A 316 -21.25 11.97 -18.92
CA SER A 316 -22.48 11.97 -18.12
C SER A 316 -23.57 12.85 -18.73
N VAL A 317 -23.77 12.74 -20.05
CA VAL A 317 -24.81 13.47 -20.78
C VAL A 317 -25.98 12.54 -21.04
N THR A 318 -27.20 12.99 -20.74
CA THR A 318 -28.41 12.22 -21.03
C THR A 318 -29.33 13.03 -21.92
N PHE A 319 -29.77 12.45 -23.02
CA PHE A 319 -30.83 12.99 -23.86
C PHE A 319 -32.11 12.21 -23.58
N GLU A 320 -33.18 12.91 -23.23
CA GLU A 320 -34.50 12.32 -22.92
C GLU A 320 -35.55 12.93 -23.85
N ASP A 321 -36.43 12.09 -24.39
CA ASP A 321 -37.58 12.51 -25.21
C ASP A 321 -37.20 13.44 -26.39
N SER A 322 -36.01 13.25 -26.97
CA SER A 322 -35.43 14.17 -27.96
C SER A 322 -35.46 13.61 -29.38
N LEU A 323 -35.66 14.48 -30.36
CA LEU A 323 -35.71 14.16 -31.79
C LEU A 323 -34.42 14.61 -32.49
N PHE A 324 -33.77 13.69 -33.19
CA PHE A 324 -32.60 13.96 -34.03
C PHE A 324 -32.95 13.66 -35.48
N LYS A 325 -33.03 14.69 -36.32
CA LYS A 325 -33.42 14.57 -37.73
C LYS A 325 -32.33 15.07 -38.67
N ASN A 326 -31.89 14.21 -39.59
CA ASN A 326 -30.83 14.50 -40.55
C ASN A 326 -29.50 14.90 -39.88
N CYS A 327 -29.15 14.28 -38.75
CA CYS A 327 -27.94 14.63 -38.00
C CYS A 327 -26.74 13.75 -38.40
N VAL A 328 -25.52 14.26 -38.16
CA VAL A 328 -24.27 13.51 -38.36
C VAL A 328 -23.47 13.49 -37.06
N PHE A 329 -23.07 12.31 -36.61
CA PHE A 329 -22.22 12.10 -35.45
C PHE A 329 -20.88 11.52 -35.93
N GLU A 330 -19.81 12.32 -35.83
CA GLU A 330 -18.47 12.00 -36.36
C GLU A 330 -17.41 12.10 -35.26
N ASP A 331 -16.61 11.04 -35.08
CA ASP A 331 -15.49 11.00 -34.12
C ASP A 331 -15.91 11.29 -32.66
N ILE A 332 -16.97 10.63 -32.20
CA ILE A 332 -17.52 10.85 -30.85
C ILE A 332 -17.07 9.78 -29.88
N THR A 333 -16.68 10.24 -28.69
CA THR A 333 -16.38 9.39 -27.53
C THR A 333 -17.33 9.73 -26.40
N SER A 334 -17.93 8.73 -25.76
CA SER A 334 -19.03 8.91 -24.82
C SER A 334 -18.89 8.01 -23.57
N LEU A 335 -18.93 8.65 -22.40
CA LEU A 335 -18.78 8.04 -21.08
C LEU A 335 -20.05 8.30 -20.25
N ASN A 336 -20.63 7.24 -19.67
CA ASN A 336 -21.91 7.29 -18.93
C ASN A 336 -23.00 8.11 -19.63
N THR A 337 -23.06 8.03 -20.96
CA THR A 337 -23.98 8.81 -21.79
C THR A 337 -25.08 7.90 -22.33
N TYR A 338 -26.32 8.35 -22.23
CA TYR A 338 -27.50 7.58 -22.62
C TYR A 338 -28.48 8.43 -23.42
N PHE A 339 -29.13 7.81 -24.40
CA PHE A 339 -30.26 8.35 -25.14
C PHE A 339 -31.49 7.56 -24.71
N ARG A 340 -32.47 8.22 -24.07
CA ARG A 340 -33.68 7.60 -23.53
C ARG A 340 -34.90 8.13 -24.26
N ASN A 341 -35.75 7.22 -24.76
CA ASN A 341 -36.97 7.58 -25.48
C ASN A 341 -36.73 8.61 -26.61
N CYS A 342 -35.59 8.50 -27.29
CA CYS A 342 -35.21 9.43 -28.35
C CYS A 342 -35.55 8.85 -29.72
N THR A 343 -35.88 9.71 -30.69
CA THR A 343 -36.16 9.30 -32.07
C THR A 343 -35.06 9.84 -32.99
N PHE A 344 -34.37 8.95 -33.70
CA PHE A 344 -33.38 9.33 -34.70
C PHE A 344 -33.94 9.05 -36.10
N VAL A 345 -33.93 10.05 -36.96
CA VAL A 345 -34.44 9.96 -38.34
C VAL A 345 -33.34 10.40 -39.29
N ASN A 346 -32.93 9.50 -40.18
CA ASN A 346 -31.94 9.78 -41.23
C ASN A 346 -30.60 10.29 -40.66
N THR A 347 -30.12 9.66 -39.58
CA THR A 347 -28.90 10.05 -38.86
C THR A 347 -27.73 9.13 -39.22
N THR A 348 -26.54 9.70 -39.35
CA THR A 348 -25.30 8.96 -39.68
C THR A 348 -24.34 8.98 -38.48
N PHE A 349 -23.83 7.80 -38.11
CA PHE A 349 -22.82 7.64 -37.07
C PHE A 349 -21.51 7.14 -37.72
N TYR A 350 -20.43 7.90 -37.60
CA TYR A 350 -19.14 7.60 -38.19
C TYR A 350 -18.02 7.66 -37.14
N ASN A 351 -17.29 6.55 -36.97
CA ASN A 351 -16.18 6.43 -36.02
C ASN A 351 -16.56 6.80 -34.57
N THR A 352 -17.72 6.33 -34.11
CA THR A 352 -18.25 6.59 -32.76
C THR A 352 -18.20 5.35 -31.88
N ASP A 353 -18.24 5.56 -30.56
CA ASP A 353 -18.37 4.52 -29.53
C ASP A 353 -19.83 4.33 -29.04
N LEU A 354 -20.80 4.79 -29.84
CA LEU A 354 -22.23 4.74 -29.54
C LEU A 354 -22.81 3.38 -29.95
N GLU A 355 -22.66 2.39 -29.07
CA GLU A 355 -23.23 1.07 -29.25
C GLU A 355 -24.74 1.01 -28.89
N GLN A 356 -25.40 -0.05 -29.34
CA GLN A 356 -26.86 -0.22 -29.18
C GLN A 356 -27.35 -0.13 -27.73
N TYR A 357 -26.54 -0.54 -26.75
CA TYR A 357 -26.92 -0.48 -25.33
C TYR A 357 -27.06 0.96 -24.78
N LYS A 358 -26.49 1.97 -25.47
CA LYS A 358 -26.60 3.39 -25.06
C LYS A 358 -27.93 4.03 -25.49
N PHE A 359 -28.68 3.37 -26.38
CA PHE A 359 -30.00 3.78 -26.84
C PHE A 359 -31.08 2.97 -26.10
N VAL A 360 -31.65 3.56 -25.06
CA VAL A 360 -32.69 2.95 -24.22
C VAL A 360 -34.05 3.41 -24.71
N ASP A 361 -34.95 2.48 -25.06
CA ASP A 361 -36.30 2.75 -25.56
C ASP A 361 -36.34 3.76 -26.71
N SER A 362 -35.29 3.82 -27.54
CA SER A 362 -35.13 4.82 -28.60
C SER A 362 -35.36 4.21 -29.98
N GLU A 363 -36.00 4.97 -30.88
CA GLU A 363 -36.33 4.54 -32.24
C GLU A 363 -35.29 5.03 -33.24
N LEU A 364 -34.69 4.11 -34.00
CA LEU A 364 -33.68 4.40 -35.03
C LEU A 364 -34.29 4.18 -36.43
N ILE A 365 -34.69 5.25 -37.11
CA ILE A 365 -35.32 5.22 -38.43
C ILE A 365 -34.30 5.66 -39.50
N ASN A 366 -33.98 4.76 -40.43
CA ASN A 366 -33.03 5.02 -41.53
C ASN A 366 -31.64 5.54 -41.04
N CYS A 367 -31.12 4.96 -39.97
CA CYS A 367 -29.82 5.33 -39.41
C CYS A 367 -28.71 4.39 -39.91
N THR A 368 -27.50 4.93 -40.11
CA THR A 368 -26.33 4.16 -40.58
C THR A 368 -25.17 4.29 -39.60
N PHE A 369 -24.47 3.17 -39.34
CA PHE A 369 -23.30 3.11 -38.46
C PHE A 369 -22.08 2.65 -39.25
N PHE A 370 -21.03 3.47 -39.27
CA PHE A 370 -19.77 3.21 -39.95
C PHE A 370 -18.61 3.25 -38.96
N HIS A 371 -17.71 2.26 -39.02
CA HIS A 371 -16.51 2.17 -38.17
C HIS A 371 -16.78 2.32 -36.66
N VAL A 372 -17.72 1.53 -36.11
CA VAL A 372 -18.00 1.56 -34.66
C VAL A 372 -16.76 1.11 -33.88
N ARG A 373 -16.33 1.92 -32.91
CA ARG A 373 -15.24 1.57 -31.98
C ARG A 373 -15.78 0.57 -30.97
N THR A 374 -15.62 -0.73 -31.26
CA THR A 374 -16.07 -1.81 -30.38
C THR A 374 -15.06 -2.08 -29.27
N GLY A 375 -15.54 -2.13 -28.03
CA GLY A 375 -14.75 -2.47 -26.86
C GLY A 375 -14.60 -1.31 -25.87
N CYS A 376 -14.38 -1.66 -24.61
CA CYS A 376 -14.20 -0.73 -23.51
C CYS A 376 -12.82 -0.04 -23.61
N GLN A 377 -12.68 0.93 -24.51
CA GLN A 377 -11.62 1.91 -24.41
C GLN A 377 -12.01 2.85 -23.27
N ILE A 378 -11.52 2.54 -22.07
CA ILE A 378 -11.57 3.49 -20.96
C ILE A 378 -10.80 4.73 -21.41
N SER A 379 -11.50 5.75 -21.87
CA SER A 379 -10.94 7.08 -22.06
C SER A 379 -12.02 8.15 -22.11
N PHE A 380 -11.99 9.06 -21.13
CA PHE A 380 -11.34 10.36 -21.28
C PHE A 380 -11.43 11.22 -20.02
N ASP A 381 -12.18 10.78 -18.99
CA ASP A 381 -12.63 11.72 -17.95
C ASP A 381 -12.97 11.12 -16.58
N ASP A 382 -12.75 9.82 -16.39
CA ASP A 382 -12.59 9.23 -15.04
C ASP A 382 -11.22 9.58 -14.43
N ASP A 383 -10.39 10.37 -15.13
CA ASP A 383 -9.07 10.82 -14.67
C ASP A 383 -9.09 12.02 -13.73
N TYR A 384 -10.09 12.91 -13.79
CA TYR A 384 -10.11 14.04 -12.85
C TYR A 384 -10.29 13.52 -11.41
N SER A 385 -11.15 12.51 -11.24
CA SER A 385 -11.32 11.81 -9.96
C SER A 385 -10.13 10.91 -9.65
N ALA A 386 -9.60 10.12 -10.58
CA ALA A 386 -8.44 9.26 -10.31
C ALA A 386 -7.18 10.07 -9.93
N TYR A 387 -6.84 11.12 -10.69
CA TYR A 387 -5.74 12.04 -10.37
C TYR A 387 -5.93 12.66 -8.98
N TRP A 388 -7.13 13.18 -8.67
CA TRP A 388 -7.42 13.75 -7.36
C TRP A 388 -7.36 12.72 -6.24
N ILE A 389 -7.82 11.49 -6.45
CA ILE A 389 -7.75 10.41 -5.46
C ILE A 389 -6.28 10.10 -5.11
N TYR A 390 -5.42 9.96 -6.12
CA TYR A 390 -4.00 9.72 -5.88
C TYR A 390 -3.29 10.94 -5.29
N PHE A 391 -3.68 12.15 -5.67
CA PHE A 391 -3.16 13.39 -5.11
C PHE A 391 -3.58 13.58 -3.64
N VAL A 392 -4.83 13.29 -3.28
CA VAL A 392 -5.34 13.29 -1.89
C VAL A 392 -4.61 12.25 -1.06
N ASN A 393 -4.39 11.06 -1.61
CA ASN A 393 -3.59 10.03 -0.95
C ASN A 393 -2.14 10.50 -0.74
N PHE A 394 -1.53 11.16 -1.74
CA PHE A 394 -0.22 11.78 -1.60
C PHE A 394 -0.19 12.83 -0.50
N LEU A 395 -1.13 13.78 -0.46
CA LEU A 395 -1.27 14.77 0.61
C LEU A 395 -1.43 14.11 1.99
N GLY A 396 -2.27 13.08 2.09
CA GLY A 396 -2.47 12.31 3.30
C GLY A 396 -1.20 11.64 3.80
N THR A 397 -0.39 11.07 2.91
CA THR A 397 0.94 10.51 3.26
C THR A 397 1.98 11.58 3.56
N LEU A 398 1.91 12.75 2.91
CA LEU A 398 2.81 13.87 3.16
C LEU A 398 2.58 14.47 4.56
N ALA A 399 1.31 14.51 5.00
CA ALA A 399 0.92 14.98 6.33
C ALA A 399 1.45 14.12 7.49
N VAL A 400 1.90 12.90 7.20
CA VAL A 400 2.53 12.00 8.19
C VAL A 400 3.95 12.47 8.54
N LEU A 401 4.64 13.16 7.62
CA LEU A 401 6.06 13.51 7.74
C LEU A 401 6.33 14.43 8.96
N PRO A 402 5.58 15.52 9.19
CA PRO A 402 5.76 16.36 10.39
C PRO A 402 5.54 15.58 11.68
N GLY A 403 4.50 14.76 11.76
CA GLY A 403 4.22 13.93 12.93
C GLY A 403 5.37 12.99 13.27
N ASN A 404 6.03 12.47 12.24
CA ASN A 404 7.17 11.58 12.39
C ASN A 404 8.44 12.32 12.88
N ILE A 405 8.73 13.51 12.34
CA ILE A 405 9.85 14.35 12.82
C ILE A 405 9.64 14.74 14.29
N VAL A 406 8.42 15.16 14.64
CA VAL A 406 8.02 15.46 16.01
C VAL A 406 8.24 14.24 16.90
N SER A 407 7.84 13.06 16.43
CA SER A 407 8.03 11.79 17.15
C SER A 407 9.50 11.47 17.41
N ALA A 408 10.35 11.58 16.39
CA ALA A 408 11.77 11.26 16.51
C ALA A 408 12.50 12.21 17.46
N LEU A 409 12.18 13.50 17.43
CA LEU A 409 12.87 14.52 18.24
C LEU A 409 12.40 14.56 19.69
N LEU A 410 11.12 14.27 19.96
CA LEU A 410 10.53 14.41 21.30
C LEU A 410 10.43 13.11 22.08
N MET A 411 10.56 11.94 21.44
CA MET A 411 10.39 10.64 22.11
C MET A 411 11.36 10.46 23.28
N ASP A 412 12.61 10.94 23.15
CA ASP A 412 13.61 10.84 24.22
C ASP A 412 13.40 11.88 25.34
N ARG A 413 12.69 12.98 25.08
CA ARG A 413 12.41 14.04 26.08
C ARG A 413 11.11 13.83 26.84
N ILE A 414 10.03 13.54 26.12
CA ILE A 414 8.68 13.41 26.67
C ILE A 414 8.47 12.02 27.28
N GLY A 415 9.20 11.02 26.80
CA GLY A 415 9.03 9.61 27.13
C GLY A 415 8.09 8.90 26.16
N ARG A 416 8.31 7.60 25.95
CA ARG A 416 7.60 6.82 24.92
C ARG A 416 6.12 6.60 25.22
N LEU A 417 5.80 6.28 26.48
CA LEU A 417 4.43 5.96 26.91
C LEU A 417 3.51 7.19 26.92
N THR A 418 4.02 8.31 27.39
CA THR A 418 3.34 9.61 27.40
C THR A 418 3.10 10.10 25.97
N MET A 419 4.06 9.91 25.07
CA MET A 419 3.89 10.25 23.65
C MET A 419 2.85 9.35 22.96
N LEU A 420 2.85 8.04 23.23
CA LEU A 420 1.82 7.10 22.78
C LEU A 420 0.42 7.53 23.27
N GLY A 421 0.26 7.74 24.58
CA GLY A 421 -1.03 8.13 25.16
C GLY A 421 -1.52 9.49 24.67
N GLY A 422 -0.64 10.50 24.62
CA GLY A 422 -0.99 11.85 24.17
C GLY A 422 -1.42 11.90 22.71
N SER A 423 -0.70 11.20 21.83
CA SER A 423 -1.05 11.11 20.41
C SER A 423 -2.35 10.34 20.17
N MET A 424 -2.60 9.26 20.91
CA MET A 424 -3.87 8.52 20.84
C MET A 424 -5.06 9.40 21.26
N VAL A 425 -4.97 10.14 22.36
CA VAL A 425 -6.04 11.07 22.80
C VAL A 425 -6.28 12.15 21.75
N LEU A 426 -5.21 12.76 21.23
CA LEU A 426 -5.33 13.84 20.24
C LEU A 426 -5.90 13.34 18.90
N SER A 427 -5.54 12.12 18.48
CA SER A 427 -6.14 11.46 17.32
C SER A 427 -7.63 11.12 17.53
N GLY A 428 -8.02 10.74 18.75
CA GLY A 428 -9.42 10.52 19.10
C GLY A 428 -10.25 11.81 19.02
N ILE A 429 -9.68 12.93 19.47
CA ILE A 429 -10.28 14.26 19.33
C ILE A 429 -10.42 14.65 17.86
N SER A 430 -9.39 14.43 17.02
CA SER A 430 -9.50 14.74 15.59
C SER A 430 -10.56 13.88 14.90
N CYS A 431 -10.70 12.60 15.27
CA CYS A 431 -11.77 11.74 14.77
C CYS A 431 -13.17 12.25 15.13
N PHE A 432 -13.37 12.80 16.34
CA PHE A 432 -14.65 13.39 16.71
C PHE A 432 -15.06 14.53 15.77
N PHE A 433 -14.09 15.35 15.32
CA PHE A 433 -14.36 16.44 14.39
C PHE A 433 -14.70 15.98 12.96
N LEU A 434 -14.38 14.73 12.58
CA LEU A 434 -14.79 14.18 11.27
C LEU A 434 -16.30 14.13 11.10
N TRP A 435 -17.05 13.99 12.19
CA TRP A 435 -18.51 13.99 12.17
C TRP A 435 -19.09 15.30 11.58
N PHE A 436 -18.39 16.41 11.74
CA PHE A 436 -18.83 17.72 11.23
C PHE A 436 -18.39 18.00 9.78
N GLY A 437 -17.64 17.06 9.17
CA GLY A 437 -17.11 17.09 7.81
C GLY A 437 -18.16 17.21 6.71
N THR A 438 -18.58 18.42 6.32
CA THR A 438 -19.54 18.63 5.21
C THR A 438 -18.90 18.99 3.87
N SER A 439 -17.64 19.42 3.86
CA SER A 439 -16.92 19.80 2.64
C SER A 439 -15.72 18.89 2.37
N GLU A 440 -15.39 18.73 1.09
CA GLU A 440 -14.23 17.96 0.63
C GLU A 440 -12.92 18.49 1.27
N SER A 441 -12.71 19.80 1.24
CA SER A 441 -11.50 20.43 1.77
C SER A 441 -11.34 20.22 3.28
N MET A 442 -12.45 20.26 4.03
CA MET A 442 -12.43 20.01 5.47
C MET A 442 -12.13 18.53 5.78
N MET A 443 -12.68 17.61 5.00
CA MET A 443 -12.39 16.17 5.11
C MET A 443 -10.92 15.87 4.84
N ILE A 444 -10.33 16.46 3.80
CA ILE A 444 -8.90 16.32 3.49
C ILE A 444 -8.04 16.91 4.62
N GLY A 445 -8.40 18.09 5.14
CA GLY A 445 -7.69 18.72 6.26
C GLY A 445 -7.69 17.85 7.53
N MET A 446 -8.84 17.27 7.86
CA MET A 446 -8.98 16.39 9.03
C MET A 446 -8.27 15.04 8.84
N LEU A 447 -8.25 14.49 7.62
CA LEU A 447 -7.45 13.31 7.27
C LEU A 447 -5.96 13.57 7.52
N CYS A 448 -5.44 14.69 7.03
CA CYS A 448 -4.04 15.08 7.22
C CYS A 448 -3.71 15.24 8.72
N LEU A 449 -4.60 15.89 9.48
CA LEU A 449 -4.45 16.03 10.92
C LEU A 449 -4.44 14.68 11.64
N TYR A 450 -5.41 13.81 11.36
CA TYR A 450 -5.50 12.47 11.95
C TYR A 450 -4.25 11.63 11.66
N ASN A 451 -3.80 11.60 10.41
CA ASN A 451 -2.61 10.84 10.00
C ASN A 451 -1.34 11.37 10.65
N GLY A 452 -1.17 12.70 10.69
CA GLY A 452 -0.01 13.34 11.32
C GLY A 452 0.05 13.12 12.84
N LEU A 453 -1.09 13.04 13.51
CA LEU A 453 -1.14 12.78 14.96
C LEU A 453 -0.97 11.29 15.29
N THR A 454 -1.63 10.43 14.54
CA THR A 454 -1.65 8.97 14.80
C THR A 454 -0.27 8.34 14.56
N ILE A 455 0.55 8.90 13.65
CA ILE A 455 1.87 8.32 13.40
C ILE A 455 2.83 8.40 14.58
N SER A 456 2.70 9.44 15.40
CA SER A 456 3.47 9.55 16.64
C SER A 456 3.16 8.37 17.59
N ALA A 457 1.91 7.88 17.59
CA ALA A 457 1.51 6.70 18.35
C ALA A 457 2.17 5.44 17.78
N TRP A 458 2.13 5.26 16.46
CA TRP A 458 2.74 4.11 15.76
C TRP A 458 4.23 3.99 16.04
N ASN A 459 4.99 5.07 15.85
CA ASN A 459 6.44 5.05 16.09
C ASN A 459 6.76 4.76 17.56
N SER A 460 5.99 5.33 18.50
CA SER A 460 6.17 5.03 19.93
C SER A 460 5.90 3.56 20.23
N LEU A 461 4.85 3.00 19.63
CA LEU A 461 4.45 1.61 19.82
C LEU A 461 5.50 0.64 19.28
N ASP A 462 6.07 0.92 18.10
CA ASP A 462 7.15 0.13 17.53
C ASP A 462 8.37 0.09 18.46
N VAL A 463 8.79 1.26 18.96
CA VAL A 463 9.96 1.34 19.85
C VAL A 463 9.69 0.69 21.20
N ILE A 464 8.50 0.88 21.78
CA ILE A 464 8.10 0.23 23.03
C ILE A 464 8.08 -1.29 22.87
N THR A 465 7.47 -1.80 21.81
CA THR A 465 7.42 -3.25 21.52
C THR A 465 8.81 -3.85 21.54
N VAL A 466 9.76 -3.11 20.98
CA VAL A 466 11.12 -3.54 20.79
C VAL A 466 11.98 -3.28 22.04
N GLU A 467 11.57 -2.49 23.02
CA GLU A 467 12.31 -2.27 24.28
C GLU A 467 11.75 -2.99 25.50
N LEU A 468 10.46 -3.35 25.48
CA LEU A 468 9.75 -3.92 26.61
C LEU A 468 10.18 -5.37 26.91
N TYR A 469 10.56 -6.13 25.88
CA TYR A 469 10.99 -7.51 26.05
C TYR A 469 12.47 -7.58 26.43
N PRO A 470 12.81 -8.41 27.44
CA PRO A 470 14.20 -8.65 27.79
C PRO A 470 14.89 -9.34 26.62
N THR A 471 16.20 -9.11 26.52
CA THR A 471 17.01 -9.48 25.35
C THR A 471 16.84 -10.96 24.97
N ASP A 472 16.73 -11.86 25.95
CA ASP A 472 16.52 -13.30 25.77
C ASP A 472 15.14 -13.73 25.21
N ARG A 473 14.14 -12.83 25.17
CA ARG A 473 12.75 -13.15 24.74
C ARG A 473 12.16 -12.17 23.73
N ARG A 474 13.02 -11.52 22.96
CA ARG A 474 12.68 -10.35 22.15
C ARG A 474 12.43 -10.68 20.69
#